data_AF-A0A4Q5Q034-F1
#
_entry.id   AF-A0A4Q5Q034-F1
#
_cell.length_a   1.000
_cell.length_b   1.000
_cell.length_c   1.000
_cell.angle_alpha   90.00
_cell.angle_beta   90.00
_cell.angle_gamma   90.00
#
_symmetry.space_group_name_H-M   'P 1'
#
loop_
_entity.id
_entity.type
_entity.pdbx_description
1 polymer ?
#
loop_
_entity_poly.entity_id
_entity_poly.type
_entity_poly.pdbx_seq_one_letter_code
_entity_poly.pdbx_strand_id
1 'polypeptide(L)'
;MKIYPITIDTIKKYLNIAVDNNQFDEVLIMLIASSYLQAQRITGLVLSKDETDDETELESNALIDLAVAKDIATNFQSRENFKDTENGNPIALSNSTLNILTQYRKQIIF
;
A
#
# COMPACT_ATOMS: atom_id res chain seq x y z
N MET A 1 -1.72 0.21 -16.87
CA MET A 1 -1.00 0.15 -15.58
C MET A 1 -2.02 -0.06 -14.47
N LYS A 2 -1.62 -0.41 -13.24
CA LYS A 2 -2.57 -0.61 -12.14
C LYS A 2 -2.86 0.70 -11.42
N ILE A 3 -4.14 0.95 -11.13
CA ILE A 3 -4.62 2.03 -10.30
C ILE A 3 -4.84 1.52 -8.88
N TYR A 4 -4.40 2.30 -7.90
CA TYR A 4 -4.60 2.07 -6.48
C TYR A 4 -5.39 3.23 -5.87
N PRO A 5 -6.10 3.03 -4.74
CA PRO A 5 -6.83 4.10 -4.05
C PRO A 5 -5.95 5.30 -3.68
N ILE A 6 -4.69 5.06 -3.30
CA ILE A 6 -3.70 6.11 -3.02
C ILE A 6 -2.71 6.21 -4.19
N THR A 7 -2.45 7.45 -4.62
CA THR A 7 -1.46 7.77 -5.66
C THR A 7 -0.05 7.95 -5.10
N ILE A 8 0.96 7.84 -5.97
CA ILE A 8 2.36 8.12 -5.60
C ILE A 8 2.54 9.52 -5.03
N ASP A 9 1.88 10.54 -5.61
CA ASP A 9 1.93 11.93 -5.12
C ASP A 9 1.45 12.06 -3.68
N THR A 10 0.44 11.27 -3.31
CA THR A 10 -0.11 11.26 -1.95
C THR A 10 0.90 10.67 -0.97
N ILE A 11 1.59 9.59 -1.34
CA ILE A 11 2.66 9.01 -0.54
C ILE A 11 3.88 9.93 -0.45
N LYS A 12 4.29 10.59 -1.55
CA LYS A 12 5.36 11.59 -1.55
C LYS A 12 5.05 12.72 -0.56
N LYS A 13 3.83 13.27 -0.60
CA LYS A 13 3.37 14.29 0.36
C LYS A 13 3.41 13.77 1.80
N TYR A 14 2.97 12.53 2.04
CA TYR A 14 3.00 11.91 3.37
C TYR A 14 4.43 11.75 3.91
N LEU A 15 5.40 11.45 3.03
CA LEU A 15 6.82 11.32 3.33
C LEU A 15 7.59 12.64 3.35
N ASN A 16 6.92 13.77 3.09
CA ASN A 16 7.55 15.07 2.91
C ASN A 16 8.63 15.09 1.79
N ILE A 17 8.36 14.36 0.70
CA ILE A 17 9.16 14.34 -0.54
C ILE A 17 8.46 15.26 -1.55
N ALA A 18 9.22 16.10 -2.25
CA ALA A 18 8.68 16.96 -3.31
C ALA A 18 8.10 16.10 -4.45
N VAL A 19 6.93 16.48 -4.99
CA VAL A 19 6.19 15.65 -5.96
C VAL A 19 6.98 15.47 -7.27
N ASP A 20 7.77 16.46 -7.66
CA ASP A 20 8.65 16.48 -8.82
C ASP A 20 9.98 15.74 -8.60
N ASN A 21 10.29 15.34 -7.36
CA ASN A 21 11.43 14.47 -7.09
C ASN A 21 11.06 13.03 -7.45
N ASN A 22 11.66 12.52 -8.53
CA ASN A 22 11.38 11.19 -9.07
C ASN A 22 12.42 10.13 -8.67
N GLN A 23 13.38 10.49 -7.82
CA GLN A 23 14.47 9.60 -7.39
C GLN A 23 13.96 8.28 -6.79
N PHE A 24 12.81 8.31 -6.12
CA PHE A 24 12.27 7.20 -5.35
C PHE A 24 11.05 6.53 -5.99
N ASP A 25 10.68 6.93 -7.22
CA ASP A 25 9.35 6.60 -7.75
C ASP A 25 9.15 5.11 -7.94
N GLU A 26 10.14 4.42 -8.49
CA GLU A 26 10.08 2.97 -8.69
C GLU A 26 9.91 2.22 -7.37
N VAL A 27 10.65 2.63 -6.33
CA VAL A 27 10.57 2.02 -4.98
C VAL A 27 9.21 2.32 -4.35
N LEU A 28 8.72 3.56 -4.43
CA LEU A 28 7.41 3.93 -3.88
C LEU A 28 6.28 3.20 -4.60
N ILE A 29 6.32 3.09 -5.93
CA ILE A 29 5.34 2.33 -6.71
C ILE A 29 5.36 0.85 -6.31
N MET A 30 6.55 0.25 -6.18
CA MET A 30 6.68 -1.14 -5.72
C MET A 30 6.07 -1.33 -4.32
N LEU A 31 6.33 -0.41 -3.39
CA LEU A 31 5.78 -0.47 -2.02
C LEU A 31 4.26 -0.31 -2.01
N ILE A 32 3.71 0.64 -2.79
CA ILE A 32 2.26 0.83 -2.96
C ILE A 32 1.64 -0.46 -3.50
N ALA A 33 2.15 -0.98 -4.62
CA ALA A 33 1.64 -2.17 -5.26
C ALA A 33 1.66 -3.39 -4.33
N SER A 34 2.76 -3.58 -3.61
CA SER A 34 2.95 -4.72 -2.70
C SER A 34 2.03 -4.64 -1.49
N SER A 35 1.90 -3.46 -0.88
CA SER A 35 1.04 -3.27 0.30
C SER A 35 -0.44 -3.42 -0.05
N TYR A 36 -0.89 -2.87 -1.19
CA TYR A 36 -2.28 -3.04 -1.63
C TYR A 36 -2.59 -4.46 -2.09
N LEU A 37 -1.64 -5.17 -2.72
CA LEU A 37 -1.81 -6.59 -3.03
C LEU A 37 -2.00 -7.42 -1.76
N GLN A 38 -1.22 -7.15 -0.70
CA GLN A 38 -1.40 -7.81 0.59
C GLN A 38 -2.75 -7.46 1.24
N ALA A 39 -3.11 -6.17 1.25
CA ALA A 39 -4.39 -5.70 1.78
C ALA A 39 -5.59 -6.34 1.07
N GLN A 40 -5.55 -6.42 -0.26
CA GLN A 40 -6.58 -7.04 -1.08
C GLN A 40 -6.70 -8.54 -0.78
N ARG A 41 -5.58 -9.25 -0.59
CA ARG A 41 -5.60 -10.68 -0.21
C ARG A 41 -6.20 -10.92 1.17
N ILE A 42 -5.96 -10.02 2.12
CA ILE A 42 -6.47 -10.15 3.49
C ILE A 42 -7.96 -9.81 3.55
N THR A 43 -8.36 -8.73 2.88
CA THR A 43 -9.72 -8.18 2.96
C THR A 43 -10.69 -8.83 1.98
N GLY A 44 -10.21 -9.31 0.83
CA GLY A 44 -11.05 -9.72 -0.29
C GLY A 44 -11.74 -8.55 -1.01
N LEU A 45 -11.34 -7.31 -0.71
CA LEU A 45 -11.83 -6.10 -1.38
C LEU A 45 -11.06 -5.85 -2.67
N VAL A 46 -11.71 -5.22 -3.65
CA VAL A 46 -11.08 -4.76 -4.89
C VAL A 46 -10.33 -3.45 -4.60
N LEU A 47 -9.04 -3.56 -4.26
CA LEU A 47 -8.17 -2.43 -3.91
C LEU A 47 -7.13 -2.11 -4.98
N SER A 48 -7.26 -2.73 -6.15
CA SER A 48 -6.50 -2.36 -7.34
C SER A 48 -7.30 -2.74 -8.58
N LYS A 49 -7.17 -1.95 -9.64
CA LYS A 49 -7.76 -2.24 -10.94
C LYS A 49 -6.80 -1.89 -12.06
N ASP A 50 -7.02 -2.44 -13.25
CA ASP A 50 -6.28 -2.02 -14.43
C ASP A 50 -6.85 -0.70 -14.96
N GLU A 51 -5.97 0.18 -15.48
CA GLU A 51 -6.37 1.49 -16.01
C GLU A 51 -7.37 1.41 -17.17
N THR A 52 -7.37 0.30 -17.91
CA THR A 52 -8.28 0.07 -19.04
C THR A 52 -9.58 -0.61 -18.62
N ASP A 53 -9.73 -0.92 -17.33
CA ASP A 53 -10.90 -1.58 -16.77
C ASP A 53 -11.83 -0.54 -16.11
N ASP A 54 -12.78 -0.06 -16.90
CA ASP A 54 -13.79 0.90 -16.48
C ASP A 54 -14.98 0.24 -15.78
N GLU A 55 -15.11 -1.09 -15.84
CA GLU A 55 -16.21 -1.84 -15.22
C GLU A 55 -15.94 -2.14 -13.74
N THR A 56 -14.67 -2.30 -13.38
CA THR A 56 -14.27 -2.55 -11.99
C THR A 56 -14.26 -1.26 -11.16
N GLU A 57 -15.05 -1.23 -10.09
CA GLU A 57 -15.04 -0.15 -9.09
C GLU A 57 -14.10 -0.51 -7.92
N LEU A 58 -13.25 0.45 -7.53
CA LEU A 58 -12.37 0.28 -6.37
C LEU A 58 -13.19 0.43 -5.08
N GLU A 59 -13.10 -0.58 -4.21
CA GLU A 59 -13.73 -0.56 -2.90
C GLU A 59 -12.87 0.27 -1.92
N SER A 60 -12.91 1.60 -2.06
CA SER A 60 -12.14 2.52 -1.24
C SER A 60 -12.59 2.49 0.21
N ASN A 61 -11.61 2.48 1.11
CA ASN A 61 -11.82 2.54 2.55
C ASN A 61 -10.71 3.36 3.20
N ALA A 62 -11.07 4.53 3.70
CA ALA A 62 -10.11 5.49 4.24
C ALA A 62 -9.24 4.94 5.39
N LEU A 63 -9.74 3.99 6.18
CA LEU A 63 -8.96 3.38 7.27
C LEU A 63 -7.96 2.35 6.74
N ILE A 64 -8.32 1.60 5.71
CA ILE A 64 -7.39 0.72 4.99
C ILE A 64 -6.30 1.55 4.32
N ASP A 65 -6.70 2.60 3.62
CA ASP A 65 -5.82 3.52 2.91
C ASP A 65 -4.80 4.18 3.85
N LEU A 66 -5.26 4.69 4.99
CA LEU A 66 -4.38 5.27 6.02
C LEU A 66 -3.41 4.23 6.61
N ALA A 67 -3.89 3.02 6.92
CA ALA A 67 -3.06 1.97 7.50
C ALA A 67 -1.96 1.51 6.51
N VAL A 68 -2.33 1.34 5.24
CA VAL A 68 -1.40 0.99 4.16
C VAL A 68 -0.38 2.11 3.93
N ALA A 69 -0.80 3.37 3.88
CA ALA A 69 0.12 4.51 3.71
C ALA A 69 1.17 4.60 4.83
N LYS A 70 0.75 4.35 6.08
CA LYS A 70 1.66 4.32 7.23
C LYS A 70 2.70 3.21 7.11
N ASP A 71 2.31 2.02 6.65
CA ASP A 71 3.25 0.91 6.47
C ASP A 71 4.17 1.14 5.27
N ILE A 72 3.70 1.74 4.17
CA ILE A 72 4.56 2.17 3.05
C ILE A 72 5.64 3.11 3.56
N ALA A 73 5.27 4.12 4.35
CA ALA A 73 6.22 5.07 4.90
C ALA A 73 7.25 4.42 5.84
N THR A 74 6.78 3.50 6.70
CA THR A 74 7.66 2.75 7.62
C THR A 74 8.65 1.88 6.85
N ASN A 75 8.17 1.17 5.82
CA ASN A 75 8.98 0.33 4.95
C ASN A 75 9.97 1.13 4.11
N PHE A 76 9.60 2.33 3.67
CA PHE A 76 10.49 3.24 2.96
C PHE A 76 11.61 3.72 3.90
N GLN A 77 11.24 4.26 5.07
CA GLN A 77 12.20 4.76 6.05
C GLN A 77 13.14 3.68 6.59
N SER A 78 12.70 2.42 6.72
CA SER A 78 13.58 1.34 7.18
C SER A 78 14.70 1.04 6.17
N ARG A 79 14.40 1.15 4.88
CA ARG A 79 15.33 0.93 3.76
C ARG A 79 16.33 2.09 3.63
N GLU A 80 15.83 3.32 3.66
CA GLU A 80 16.68 4.52 3.61
C GLU A 80 17.68 4.58 4.78
N ASN A 81 17.27 4.09 5.96
CA ASN A 81 18.15 4.08 7.14
C ASN A 81 19.10 2.87 7.20
N PHE A 82 19.19 2.04 6.15
CA PHE A 82 19.99 0.82 6.10
C PHE A 82 19.80 -0.08 7.34
N LYS A 83 18.60 -0.05 7.95
CA LYS A 83 18.24 -1.00 9.02
C LYS A 83 17.95 -2.39 8.46
N ASP A 84 18.22 -2.60 7.17
CA ASP A 84 18.17 -3.89 6.49
C ASP A 84 19.17 -4.83 7.15
N THR A 85 18.62 -5.80 7.88
CA THR A 85 19.35 -7.00 8.28
C THR A 85 19.75 -7.78 7.02
N GLU A 86 20.79 -8.61 7.13
CA GLU A 86 21.51 -9.30 6.04
C GLU A 86 20.67 -10.09 5.00
N ASN A 87 19.35 -10.20 5.18
CA ASN A 87 18.41 -10.89 4.30
C ASN A 87 17.41 -9.97 3.57
N GLY A 88 17.53 -8.65 3.71
CA GLY A 88 16.56 -7.68 3.21
C GLY A 88 15.29 -7.65 4.07
N ASN A 89 14.81 -6.46 4.43
CA ASN A 89 13.61 -6.35 5.24
C ASN A 89 12.37 -6.66 4.36
N PRO A 90 11.64 -7.77 4.59
CA PRO A 90 10.48 -8.11 3.76
C PRO A 90 9.47 -6.96 3.80
N ILE A 91 8.77 -6.71 2.69
CA ILE A 91 7.68 -5.73 2.67
C ILE A 91 6.54 -6.29 3.55
N ALA A 92 6.55 -5.92 4.82
CA ALA A 92 5.65 -6.44 5.83
C ALA A 92 4.65 -5.36 6.26
N LEU A 93 3.40 -5.79 6.39
CA LEU A 93 2.37 -4.99 7.05
C LEU A 93 2.56 -5.11 8.57
N SER A 94 2.41 -4.00 9.29
CA SER A 94 2.48 -3.99 10.75
C SER A 94 1.29 -4.73 11.37
N ASN A 95 1.45 -5.27 12.59
CA ASN A 95 0.34 -5.90 13.32
C ASN A 95 -0.87 -4.99 13.47
N SER A 96 -0.66 -3.67 13.62
CA SER A 96 -1.77 -2.70 13.65
C SER A 96 -2.53 -2.68 12.33
N THR A 97 -1.84 -2.67 11.19
CA THR A 97 -2.48 -2.70 9.88
C THR A 97 -3.18 -4.02 9.63
N LEU A 98 -2.56 -5.15 9.98
CA LEU A 98 -3.18 -6.47 9.88
C LEU A 98 -4.49 -6.55 10.67
N ASN A 99 -4.53 -5.99 11.89
CA ASN A 99 -5.75 -5.93 12.69
C ASN A 99 -6.85 -5.11 12.03
N ILE A 100 -6.51 -3.94 11.44
CA ILE A 100 -7.47 -3.11 10.70
C ILE A 100 -8.00 -3.88 9.49
N LEU A 101 -7.12 -4.43 8.66
CA LEU A 101 -7.50 -5.17 7.45
C LEU A 101 -8.40 -6.37 7.76
N THR A 102 -8.13 -7.08 8.85
CA THR A 102 -8.92 -8.26 9.26
C THR A 102 -10.36 -7.88 9.60
N GLN A 103 -10.61 -6.67 10.13
CA GLN A 103 -11.98 -6.19 10.40
C GLN A 103 -12.81 -5.98 9.12
N TYR A 104 -12.14 -5.70 8.00
CA TYR A 104 -12.78 -5.47 6.69
C TYR A 104 -12.77 -6.71 5.79
N ARG A 105 -12.43 -7.88 6.34
CA ARG A 105 -12.42 -9.12 5.57
C ARG A 105 -13.84 -9.53 5.19
N LYS A 106 -14.11 -9.65 3.88
CA LYS A 106 -15.36 -10.23 3.36
C LYS A 106 -15.52 -11.65 3.92
N GLN A 107 -16.60 -11.88 4.64
CA GLN A 107 -17.01 -13.21 5.08
C GLN A 107 -17.92 -13.81 4.01
N ILE A 108 -17.64 -15.04 3.58
CA ILE A 108 -18.56 -15.82 2.77
C ILE A 108 -19.58 -16.42 3.76
N ILE A 109 -20.82 -15.97 3.71
CA ILE A 109 -21.93 -16.59 4.44
C ILE A 109 -22.54 -17.63 3.50
N PHE A 110 -22.58 -18.89 3.94
CA PHE A 110 -23.16 -20.03 3.22
C PHE A 110 -24.64 -20.21 3.52
#